data_AF-A0A9E4FFV4-F1
#
_entry.id   AF-A0A9E4FFV4-F1
#
_cell.length_a   1.000
_cell.length_b   1.000
_cell.length_c   1.000
_cell.angle_alpha   90.00
_cell.angle_beta   90.00
_cell.angle_gamma   90.00
#
_symmetry.space_group_name_H-M   'P 1'
#
loop_
_entity.id
_entity.type
_entity.pdbx_description
1 polymer ?
#
loop_
_entity_poly.entity_id
_entity_poly.type
_entity_poly.pdbx_seq_one_letter_code
_entity_poly.pdbx_strand_id
1 'polypeptide(L)'
;MAHAEPFAETVTRFETPTHHHVLIRAPNGEFLGTADGRDLAVYDHVDDKAIWDATEVGYRHVVTGLTVETLPNGDAGYALRYDDHPVGADGSRGDEAAAFQPGQGPEKLPSESLGEFRDNGWVCLNGILSPEVVDELHRASCTGPYAEGEYDRSRHPISHAPAMVRQAVEPVSLWLLRQYLG
;
A
#
# COMPACT_ATOMS: atom_id res chain seq x y z
N MET A 1 8.53 48.70 9.59
CA MET A 1 9.71 47.82 9.61
C MET A 1 9.25 46.44 9.21
N ALA A 2 9.63 45.98 8.02
CA ALA A 2 9.25 44.68 7.49
C ALA A 2 10.37 43.69 7.80
N HIS A 3 10.16 42.82 8.78
CA HIS A 3 10.95 41.59 8.94
C HIS A 3 10.33 40.55 8.02
N ALA A 4 10.72 40.55 6.75
CA ALA A 4 10.59 39.35 5.93
C ALA A 4 11.80 38.48 6.28
N GLU A 5 11.60 37.48 7.13
CA GLU A 5 12.63 36.45 7.30
C GLU A 5 12.93 35.84 5.92
N PRO A 6 14.20 35.75 5.51
CA PRO A 6 14.55 35.11 4.25
C PRO A 6 14.12 33.64 4.33
N PHE A 7 13.31 33.19 3.37
CA PHE A 7 12.97 31.78 3.22
C PHE A 7 14.26 30.97 3.09
N ALA A 8 14.50 30.07 4.05
CA ALA A 8 15.64 29.18 4.05
C ALA A 8 15.14 27.77 3.70
N GLU A 9 15.54 27.27 2.52
CA GLU A 9 15.26 25.90 2.10
C GLU A 9 15.84 24.92 3.13
N THR A 10 14.98 24.07 3.69
CA THR A 10 15.39 23.01 4.62
C THR A 10 15.34 21.69 3.88
N VAL A 11 16.52 21.08 3.67
CA VAL A 11 16.61 19.73 3.11
C VAL A 11 16.26 18.73 4.21
N THR A 12 15.07 18.16 4.13
CA THR A 12 14.64 17.07 5.01
C THR A 12 15.00 15.75 4.35
N ARG A 13 15.78 14.92 5.05
CA ARG A 13 16.14 13.56 4.60
C ARG A 13 15.35 12.54 5.41
N PHE A 14 14.82 11.54 4.72
CA PHE A 14 14.14 10.40 5.33
C PHE A 14 15.03 9.17 5.19
N GLU A 15 15.09 8.36 6.24
CA GLU A 15 15.75 7.07 6.16
C GLU A 15 14.93 6.10 5.31
N THR A 16 15.59 5.19 4.61
CA THR A 16 14.89 4.12 3.91
C THR A 16 14.21 3.21 4.94
N PRO A 17 12.90 2.95 4.83
CA PRO A 17 12.22 2.07 5.76
C PRO A 17 12.85 0.68 5.75
N THR A 18 13.03 0.10 6.94
CA THR A 18 13.48 -1.29 7.10
C THR A 18 12.33 -2.27 7.18
N HIS A 19 11.10 -1.75 7.34
CA HIS A 19 9.86 -2.50 7.47
C HIS A 19 8.79 -1.91 6.57
N HIS A 20 8.01 -2.79 5.97
CA HIS A 20 6.79 -2.45 5.27
C HIS A 20 5.68 -3.37 5.74
N HIS A 21 4.51 -2.79 6.01
CA HIS A 21 3.31 -3.58 6.21
C HIS A 21 2.89 -4.26 4.90
N VAL A 22 1.87 -5.10 4.98
CA VAL A 22 1.31 -5.88 3.89
C VAL A 22 -0.13 -5.44 3.68
N LEU A 23 -0.49 -5.25 2.41
CA LEU A 23 -1.87 -5.12 1.96
C LEU A 23 -2.28 -6.43 1.30
N ILE A 24 -3.34 -7.06 1.81
CA ILE A 24 -3.81 -8.34 1.29
C ILE A 24 -5.01 -8.08 0.38
N ARG A 25 -4.88 -8.34 -0.92
CA ARG A 25 -5.96 -8.13 -1.89
C ARG A 25 -6.82 -9.37 -2.06
N ALA A 26 -8.13 -9.19 -2.00
CA ALA A 26 -9.14 -10.20 -2.33
C ALA A 26 -9.30 -10.33 -3.86
N PRO A 27 -9.96 -11.40 -4.36
CA PRO A 27 -10.17 -11.61 -5.79
C PRO A 27 -10.91 -10.47 -6.51
N ASN A 28 -11.75 -9.72 -5.80
CA ASN A 28 -12.48 -8.57 -6.33
C ASN A 28 -11.64 -7.29 -6.39
N GLY A 29 -10.38 -7.32 -5.91
CA GLY A 29 -9.48 -6.18 -5.85
C GLY A 29 -9.58 -5.34 -4.58
N GLU A 30 -10.51 -5.65 -3.68
CA GLU A 30 -10.63 -5.01 -2.36
C GLU A 30 -9.57 -5.54 -1.40
N PHE A 31 -9.46 -4.90 -0.23
CA PHE A 31 -8.44 -5.20 0.76
C PHE A 31 -9.03 -5.96 1.94
N LEU A 32 -8.45 -7.11 2.25
CA LEU A 32 -8.78 -7.85 3.46
C LEU A 32 -8.38 -7.03 4.68
N GLY A 33 -9.29 -6.92 5.62
CA GLY A 33 -9.09 -6.25 6.89
C GLY A 33 -9.91 -6.88 8.00
N THR A 34 -9.98 -6.18 9.14
CA THR A 34 -10.83 -6.58 10.27
C THR A 34 -12.08 -5.72 10.38
N ALA A 35 -13.23 -6.35 10.62
CA ALA A 35 -14.52 -5.67 10.82
C ALA A 35 -14.57 -4.91 12.15
N ASP A 36 -14.22 -5.61 13.23
CA ASP A 36 -14.39 -5.18 14.62
C ASP A 36 -13.22 -5.64 15.52
N GLY A 37 -12.13 -6.09 14.91
CA GLY A 37 -10.99 -6.71 15.57
C GLY A 37 -11.15 -8.19 15.88
N ARG A 38 -12.30 -8.79 15.55
CA ARG A 38 -12.59 -10.21 15.78
C ARG A 38 -12.99 -10.94 14.51
N ASP A 39 -13.62 -10.24 13.58
CA ASP A 39 -13.99 -10.81 12.29
C ASP A 39 -13.22 -10.14 11.16
N LEU A 40 -13.21 -10.84 10.04
CA LEU A 40 -12.62 -10.41 8.78
C LEU A 40 -13.69 -9.80 7.88
N ALA A 41 -13.28 -8.85 7.05
CA ALA A 41 -14.09 -8.25 6.00
C ALA A 41 -13.19 -7.72 4.89
N VAL A 42 -13.76 -7.44 3.72
CA VAL A 42 -13.07 -6.74 2.63
C VAL A 42 -13.51 -5.28 2.54
N TYR A 43 -12.59 -4.41 2.12
CA TYR A 43 -12.78 -2.96 2.04
C TYR A 43 -12.27 -2.40 0.72
N ASP A 44 -13.01 -1.44 0.15
CA ASP A 44 -12.64 -0.70 -1.07
C ASP A 44 -11.58 0.40 -0.84
N HIS A 45 -11.11 0.53 0.39
CA HIS A 45 -10.12 1.52 0.83
C HIS A 45 -9.12 0.89 1.81
N VAL A 46 -8.01 1.58 2.04
CA VAL A 46 -6.97 1.15 2.99
C VAL A 46 -6.88 2.17 4.12
N ASP A 47 -7.55 1.85 5.22
CA ASP A 47 -7.29 2.43 6.53
C ASP A 47 -6.54 1.40 7.41
N ASP A 48 -6.38 1.72 8.69
CA ASP A 48 -5.69 0.87 9.66
C ASP A 48 -6.28 -0.55 9.78
N LYS A 49 -7.56 -0.76 9.40
CA LYS A 49 -8.21 -2.07 9.46
C LYS A 49 -7.67 -3.05 8.43
N ALA A 50 -7.00 -2.56 7.39
CA ALA A 50 -6.47 -3.36 6.29
C ALA A 50 -4.94 -3.50 6.33
N ILE A 51 -4.32 -3.20 7.48
CA ILE A 51 -2.86 -3.23 7.62
C ILE A 51 -2.39 -4.48 8.36
N TRP A 52 -1.48 -5.22 7.73
CA TRP A 52 -0.97 -6.50 8.22
C TRP A 52 0.56 -6.51 8.27
N ASP A 53 1.12 -7.36 9.12
CA ASP A 53 2.53 -7.76 9.08
C ASP A 53 2.65 -9.20 8.58
N ALA A 54 3.67 -9.47 7.78
CA ALA A 54 4.05 -10.84 7.47
C ALA A 54 4.58 -11.57 8.72
N THR A 55 4.26 -12.85 8.83
CA THR A 55 4.72 -13.77 9.86
C THR A 55 5.26 -15.04 9.21
N GLU A 56 5.80 -15.97 10.01
CA GLU A 56 6.31 -17.25 9.47
C GLU A 56 5.25 -18.11 8.79
N VAL A 57 3.98 -18.01 9.24
CA VAL A 57 2.87 -18.89 8.82
C VAL A 57 1.74 -18.15 8.12
N GLY A 58 1.86 -16.84 7.90
CA GLY A 58 0.81 -16.02 7.31
C GLY A 58 0.94 -14.56 7.70
N TYR A 59 -0.14 -13.94 8.17
CA TYR A 59 -0.21 -12.50 8.42
C TYR A 59 -0.85 -12.18 9.77
N ARG A 60 -0.40 -11.10 10.39
CA ARG A 60 -0.93 -10.57 11.65
C ARG A 60 -1.42 -9.14 11.45
N HIS A 61 -2.69 -8.88 11.75
CA HIS A 61 -3.26 -7.55 11.69
C HIS A 61 -2.57 -6.64 12.70
N VAL A 62 -2.10 -5.47 12.28
CA VAL A 62 -1.19 -4.62 13.08
C VAL A 62 -1.89 -4.05 14.31
N VAL A 63 -3.14 -3.60 14.19
CA VAL A 63 -3.85 -2.95 15.30
C VAL A 63 -4.42 -3.94 16.31
N THR A 64 -4.89 -5.10 15.85
CA THR A 64 -5.69 -6.02 16.69
C THR A 64 -4.94 -7.30 17.05
N GLY A 65 -3.83 -7.59 16.37
CA GLY A 65 -3.07 -8.83 16.54
C GLY A 65 -3.75 -10.07 15.96
N LEU A 66 -4.91 -9.93 15.31
CA LEU A 66 -5.62 -11.04 14.66
C LEU A 66 -4.72 -11.68 13.60
N THR A 67 -4.58 -13.01 13.64
CA THR A 67 -3.72 -13.75 12.71
C THR A 67 -4.53 -14.53 11.69
N VAL A 68 -4.08 -14.51 10.44
CA VAL A 68 -4.55 -15.39 9.37
C VAL A 68 -3.37 -16.22 8.87
N GLU A 69 -3.59 -17.50 8.62
CA GLU A 69 -2.55 -18.40 8.15
C GLU A 69 -2.63 -18.58 6.64
N THR A 70 -1.48 -18.73 5.98
CA THR A 70 -1.42 -19.09 4.58
C THR A 70 -1.56 -20.59 4.42
N LEU A 71 -2.52 -21.00 3.59
CA LEU A 71 -2.63 -22.36 3.11
C LEU A 71 -1.86 -22.47 1.78
N PRO A 72 -1.22 -23.62 1.51
CA PRO A 72 -0.67 -23.90 0.20
C PRO A 72 -1.78 -23.84 -0.83
N ASN A 73 -1.70 -22.86 -1.73
CA ASN A 73 -2.53 -22.78 -2.93
C ASN A 73 -1.58 -22.58 -4.10
N GLY A 74 -1.94 -23.07 -5.29
CA GLY A 74 -1.05 -23.07 -6.46
C GLY A 74 -0.63 -21.66 -6.91
N ASP A 75 -0.13 -21.52 -8.13
CA ASP A 75 0.49 -20.29 -8.65
C ASP A 75 -0.42 -19.03 -8.73
N ALA A 76 -1.69 -19.11 -8.33
CA ALA A 76 -2.70 -18.04 -8.48
C ALA A 76 -2.88 -17.12 -7.25
N GLY A 77 -2.15 -17.36 -6.15
CA GLY A 77 -2.25 -16.59 -4.90
C GLY A 77 -2.21 -17.49 -3.67
N TYR A 78 -2.47 -16.93 -2.48
CA TYR A 78 -2.50 -17.70 -1.24
C TYR A 78 -3.95 -17.90 -0.80
N ALA A 79 -4.33 -19.14 -0.50
CA ALA A 79 -5.53 -19.39 0.29
C ALA A 79 -5.24 -18.98 1.73
N LEU A 80 -6.22 -18.41 2.44
CA LEU A 80 -6.07 -18.01 3.83
C LEU A 80 -6.98 -18.83 4.74
N ARG A 81 -6.54 -19.02 5.98
CA ARG A 81 -7.29 -19.68 7.05
C ARG A 81 -7.38 -18.76 8.26
N TYR A 82 -8.57 -18.65 8.83
CA TYR A 82 -8.84 -17.91 10.05
C TYR A 82 -9.72 -18.73 10.98
N ASP A 83 -9.28 -18.91 12.23
CA ASP A 83 -9.99 -19.69 13.26
C ASP A 83 -10.39 -21.09 12.75
N ASP A 84 -9.42 -21.81 12.17
CA ASP A 84 -9.58 -23.12 11.53
C ASP A 84 -10.47 -23.18 10.27
N HIS A 85 -11.06 -22.07 9.81
CA HIS A 85 -11.91 -22.02 8.63
C HIS A 85 -11.22 -21.34 7.44
N PRO A 86 -11.43 -21.82 6.21
CA PRO A 86 -11.10 -21.09 4.99
C PRO A 86 -11.71 -19.67 4.98
N VAL A 87 -10.93 -18.71 4.48
CA VAL A 87 -11.39 -17.34 4.25
C VAL A 87 -11.96 -17.23 2.83
N GLY A 88 -13.24 -16.87 2.72
CA GLY A 88 -13.95 -16.62 1.47
C GLY A 88 -13.59 -15.27 0.84
N ALA A 89 -14.08 -15.03 -0.39
CA ALA A 89 -13.70 -13.87 -1.18
C ALA A 89 -14.15 -12.52 -0.59
N ASP A 90 -15.14 -12.53 0.29
CA ASP A 90 -15.68 -11.38 1.04
C ASP A 90 -15.07 -11.25 2.45
N GLY A 91 -14.09 -12.09 2.79
CA GLY A 91 -13.50 -12.19 4.13
C GLY A 91 -14.31 -13.07 5.09
N SER A 92 -15.47 -13.59 4.70
CA SER A 92 -16.26 -14.48 5.57
C SER A 92 -15.56 -15.82 5.80
N ARG A 93 -15.94 -16.51 6.87
CA ARG A 93 -15.52 -17.89 7.14
C ARG A 93 -16.45 -18.83 6.38
N GLY A 94 -15.90 -19.75 5.61
CA GLY A 94 -16.69 -20.69 4.83
C GLY A 94 -15.96 -21.98 4.51
N ASP A 95 -16.54 -22.78 3.63
CA ASP A 95 -15.97 -24.08 3.23
C ASP A 95 -15.00 -23.97 2.05
N GLU A 96 -15.03 -22.86 1.31
CA GLU A 96 -14.20 -22.63 0.11
C GLU A 96 -13.23 -21.47 0.34
N ALA A 97 -11.94 -21.73 0.15
CA ALA A 97 -10.90 -20.72 0.27
C ALA A 97 -10.80 -19.87 -1.01
N ALA A 98 -10.84 -18.55 -0.86
CA ALA A 98 -10.52 -17.64 -1.95
C ALA A 98 -9.00 -17.44 -2.10
N ALA A 99 -8.57 -17.03 -3.30
CA ALA A 99 -7.19 -16.69 -3.57
C ALA A 99 -6.92 -15.21 -3.23
N PHE A 100 -6.05 -14.97 -2.24
CA PHE A 100 -5.62 -13.64 -1.85
C PHE A 100 -4.21 -13.33 -2.37
N GLN A 101 -3.97 -12.05 -2.64
CA GLN A 101 -2.69 -11.57 -3.16
C GLN A 101 -2.06 -10.58 -2.16
N PRO A 102 -1.05 -11.00 -1.39
CA PRO A 102 -0.28 -10.09 -0.56
C PRO A 102 0.54 -9.16 -1.45
N GLY A 103 0.52 -7.87 -1.11
CA GLY A 103 1.33 -6.83 -1.74
C GLY A 103 2.01 -5.97 -0.68
N GLN A 104 3.02 -5.23 -1.12
CA GLN A 104 3.70 -4.25 -0.26
C GLN A 104 2.72 -3.16 0.18
N GLY A 105 2.70 -2.89 1.48
CA GLY A 105 1.96 -1.81 2.11
C GLY A 105 2.86 -0.68 2.61
N PRO A 106 2.26 0.31 3.30
CA PRO A 106 2.99 1.47 3.81
C PRO A 106 3.97 1.09 4.92
N GLU A 107 4.97 1.95 5.16
CA GLU A 107 5.85 1.87 6.33
C GLU A 107 5.10 2.08 7.65
N LYS A 108 4.16 3.04 7.68
CA LYS A 108 3.39 3.46 8.86
C LYS A 108 1.92 3.14 8.69
N LEU A 109 1.17 3.16 9.79
CA LEU A 109 -0.29 3.09 9.71
C LEU A 109 -0.84 4.33 8.98
N PRO A 110 -1.89 4.18 8.15
CA PRO A 110 -2.58 5.31 7.54
C PRO A 110 -2.97 6.39 8.55
N SER A 111 -3.44 6.04 9.76
CA SER A 111 -3.79 7.01 10.80
C SER A 111 -2.59 7.80 11.33
N GLU A 112 -1.40 7.19 11.42
CA GLU A 112 -0.16 7.87 11.81
C GLU A 112 0.24 8.89 10.75
N SER A 113 0.20 8.50 9.47
CA SER A 113 0.42 9.42 8.35
C SER A 113 -0.60 10.56 8.32
N LEU A 114 -1.87 10.29 8.66
CA LEU A 114 -2.90 11.31 8.74
C LEU A 114 -2.64 12.31 9.88
N GLY A 115 -2.15 11.83 11.03
CA GLY A 115 -1.72 12.68 12.14
C GLY A 115 -0.60 13.62 11.70
N GLU A 116 0.46 13.08 11.09
CA GLU A 116 1.57 13.88 10.54
C GLU A 116 1.10 14.89 9.50
N PHE A 117 0.17 14.50 8.62
CA PHE A 117 -0.36 15.40 7.59
C PHE A 117 -1.14 16.57 8.19
N ARG A 118 -1.95 16.32 9.23
CA ARG A 118 -2.71 17.35 9.94
C ARG A 118 -1.83 18.31 10.72
N ASP A 119 -0.77 17.78 11.34
CA ASP A 119 0.12 18.59 12.17
C ASP A 119 1.06 19.47 11.34
N ASN A 120 1.52 18.96 10.19
CA ASN A 120 2.56 19.63 9.40
C ASN A 120 2.05 20.28 8.10
N GLY A 121 0.85 19.94 7.64
CA GLY A 121 0.35 20.28 6.31
C GLY A 121 1.05 19.51 5.16
N TRP A 122 1.89 18.52 5.49
CA TRP A 122 2.51 17.58 4.55
C TRP A 122 2.81 16.25 5.25
N VAL A 123 2.95 15.17 4.48
CA VAL A 123 3.40 13.85 4.97
C VAL A 123 4.21 13.14 3.89
N CYS A 124 5.20 12.35 4.29
CA CYS A 124 5.92 11.45 3.38
C CYS A 124 5.34 10.03 3.50
N LEU A 125 4.89 9.46 2.39
CA LEU A 125 4.35 8.10 2.33
C LEU A 125 5.41 7.16 1.76
N ASN A 126 6.25 6.61 2.63
CA ASN A 126 7.32 5.72 2.18
C ASN A 126 6.77 4.33 1.84
N GLY A 127 7.23 3.78 0.71
CA GLY A 127 6.97 2.39 0.33
C GLY A 127 5.56 2.08 -0.19
N ILE A 128 4.73 3.08 -0.46
CA ILE A 128 3.37 2.88 -0.99
C ILE A 128 3.33 2.42 -2.46
N LEU A 129 4.43 2.61 -3.19
CA LEU A 129 4.59 2.11 -4.56
C LEU A 129 5.49 0.88 -4.57
N SER A 130 5.08 -0.15 -5.32
CA SER A 130 5.94 -1.31 -5.52
C SER A 130 7.19 -0.94 -6.34
N PRO A 131 8.32 -1.65 -6.17
CA PRO A 131 9.51 -1.42 -6.99
C PRO A 131 9.25 -1.50 -8.50
N GLU A 132 8.35 -2.39 -8.94
CA GLU A 132 7.93 -2.49 -10.34
C GLU A 132 7.27 -1.18 -10.83
N VAL A 133 6.37 -0.59 -10.03
CA VAL A 133 5.72 0.68 -10.38
C VAL A 133 6.74 1.81 -10.40
N VAL A 134 7.66 1.86 -9.43
CA VAL A 134 8.74 2.85 -9.39
C VAL A 134 9.63 2.74 -10.64
N ASP A 135 10.02 1.52 -11.01
CA ASP A 135 10.81 1.25 -12.21
C ASP A 135 10.06 1.69 -13.47
N GLU A 136 8.78 1.35 -13.61
CA GLU A 136 7.94 1.79 -14.72
C GLU A 136 7.81 3.33 -14.81
N LEU A 137 7.62 4.00 -13.67
CA LEU A 137 7.61 5.45 -13.60
C LEU A 137 8.95 6.03 -14.06
N HIS A 138 10.08 5.49 -13.58
CA HIS A 138 11.41 5.88 -14.04
C HIS A 138 11.60 5.70 -15.55
N ARG A 139 11.02 4.65 -16.15
CA ARG A 139 11.03 4.48 -17.62
C ARG A 139 10.22 5.57 -18.30
N ALA A 140 9.03 5.85 -17.79
CA ALA A 140 8.09 6.80 -18.38
C ALA A 140 8.55 8.27 -18.25
N SER A 141 9.21 8.62 -17.14
CA SER A 141 9.75 9.94 -16.85
C SER A 141 11.18 10.15 -17.36
N CYS A 142 11.83 9.09 -17.83
CA CYS A 142 13.25 9.06 -18.21
C CYS A 142 14.20 9.48 -17.07
N THR A 143 13.84 9.17 -15.82
CA THR A 143 14.66 9.47 -14.63
C THR A 143 15.32 8.23 -14.02
N GLY A 144 15.28 7.07 -14.71
CA GLY A 144 15.90 5.83 -14.26
C GLY A 144 17.40 5.72 -14.57
N PRO A 145 18.08 4.69 -14.00
CA PRO A 145 19.45 4.34 -14.35
C PRO A 145 19.50 3.73 -15.76
N TYR A 146 19.42 4.56 -16.79
CA TYR A 146 19.59 4.14 -18.17
C TYR A 146 21.05 4.29 -18.61
N ALA A 147 21.62 3.18 -19.05
CA ALA A 147 22.91 3.14 -19.72
C ALA A 147 22.91 4.12 -20.90
N GLU A 148 23.98 4.92 -20.99
CA GLU A 148 24.29 5.80 -22.12
C GLU A 148 23.40 7.04 -22.31
N GLY A 149 22.45 7.33 -21.42
CA GLY A 149 21.83 8.67 -21.31
C GLY A 149 20.96 9.11 -22.49
N GLU A 150 20.54 8.20 -23.38
CA GLU A 150 19.70 8.53 -24.53
C GLU A 150 18.24 8.07 -24.36
N TYR A 151 17.33 8.90 -24.88
CA TYR A 151 15.88 8.75 -24.79
C TYR A 151 15.36 7.73 -25.81
N ASP A 152 14.79 6.61 -25.34
CA ASP A 152 14.15 5.61 -26.19
C ASP A 152 12.81 6.15 -26.76
N ARG A 153 12.86 6.64 -28.00
CA ARG A 153 11.70 7.17 -28.76
C ARG A 153 10.78 6.08 -29.32
N SER A 154 11.11 4.80 -29.15
CA SER A 154 10.31 3.71 -29.72
C SER A 154 9.00 3.46 -28.96
N ARG A 155 8.83 4.06 -27.77
CA ARG A 155 7.66 3.92 -26.91
C ARG A 155 6.97 5.28 -26.71
N HIS A 156 5.64 5.30 -26.82
CA HIS A 156 4.86 6.52 -26.66
C HIS A 156 5.02 7.12 -25.25
N PRO A 157 5.37 8.41 -25.12
CA PRO A 157 5.54 9.03 -23.81
C PRO A 157 4.21 9.22 -23.06
N ILE A 158 4.26 8.88 -21.77
CA ILE A 158 3.48 9.42 -20.64
C ILE A 158 1.99 9.10 -20.57
N SER A 159 1.28 8.89 -21.68
CA SER A 159 -0.20 8.93 -21.64
C SER A 159 -0.90 7.59 -21.31
N HIS A 160 -0.18 6.46 -21.29
CA HIS A 160 -0.80 5.13 -21.19
C HIS A 160 -0.01 4.11 -20.33
N ALA A 161 1.00 4.55 -19.57
CA ALA A 161 1.75 3.62 -18.74
C ALA A 161 0.89 3.18 -17.53
N PRO A 162 0.66 1.87 -17.31
CA PRO A 162 -0.10 1.37 -16.16
C PRO A 162 0.39 1.93 -14.83
N ALA A 163 1.69 2.14 -14.66
CA ALA A 163 2.27 2.79 -13.49
C ALA A 163 1.72 4.18 -13.16
N MET A 164 1.43 5.03 -14.16
CA MET A 164 0.86 6.35 -13.91
C MET A 164 -0.55 6.25 -13.31
N VAL A 165 -1.35 5.31 -13.81
CA VAL A 165 -2.69 5.04 -13.29
C VAL A 165 -2.59 4.41 -11.89
N ARG A 166 -1.70 3.42 -11.70
CA ARG A 166 -1.47 2.76 -10.40
C ARG A 166 -1.04 3.75 -9.33
N GLN A 167 -0.20 4.73 -9.66
CA GLN A 167 0.20 5.79 -8.72
C GLN A 167 -0.97 6.72 -8.40
N ALA A 168 -1.75 7.15 -9.40
CA ALA A 168 -2.87 8.07 -9.19
C ALA A 168 -4.00 7.48 -8.33
N VAL A 169 -4.13 6.15 -8.31
CA VAL A 169 -5.13 5.41 -7.54
C VAL A 169 -4.54 4.65 -6.36
N GLU A 170 -3.40 5.08 -5.84
CA GLU A 170 -2.76 4.43 -4.69
C GLU A 170 -3.68 4.55 -3.46
N PRO A 171 -4.09 3.41 -2.85
CA PRO A 171 -5.21 3.37 -1.91
C PRO A 171 -4.96 4.14 -0.61
N VAL A 172 -3.73 4.14 -0.07
CA VAL A 172 -3.38 4.86 1.17
C VAL A 172 -3.45 6.37 0.93
N SER A 173 -2.85 6.84 -0.18
CA SER A 173 -2.85 8.23 -0.59
C SER A 173 -4.28 8.75 -0.82
N LEU A 174 -5.11 7.98 -1.52
CA LEU A 174 -6.51 8.35 -1.76
C LEU A 174 -7.31 8.43 -0.46
N TRP A 175 -7.14 7.46 0.45
CA TRP A 175 -7.80 7.49 1.75
C TRP A 175 -7.36 8.71 2.56
N LEU A 176 -6.06 8.99 2.63
CA LEU A 176 -5.50 10.14 3.35
C LEU A 176 -6.05 11.47 2.82
N LEU A 177 -6.06 11.65 1.50
CA LEU A 177 -6.59 12.87 0.86
C LEU A 177 -8.07 13.08 1.23
N ARG A 178 -8.87 12.01 1.20
CA ARG A 178 -10.28 12.05 1.61
C ARG A 178 -10.45 12.42 3.08
N GLN A 179 -9.63 11.86 3.98
CA GLN A 179 -9.71 12.19 5.42
C GLN A 179 -9.20 13.59 5.76
N TYR A 180 -8.28 14.13 4.97
CA TYR A 180 -7.72 15.46 5.18
C TYR A 180 -8.62 16.56 4.66
N LEU A 181 -9.22 16.38 3.47
CA LEU A 181 -10.05 17.40 2.82
C LEU A 181 -11.51 17.43 3.30
N GLY A 182 -12.03 16.31 3.84
CA GLY A 182 -13.45 16.13 4.15
C GLY A 182 -14.29 15.82 2.92
#